data_AF-A0A8T8K5W7-F1
#
_entry.id   AF-A0A8T8K5W7-F1
#
_cell.length_a   1.000
_cell.length_b   1.000
_cell.length_c   1.000
_cell.angle_alpha   90.00
_cell.angle_beta   90.00
_cell.angle_gamma   90.00
#
_symmetry.space_group_name_H-M   'P 1'
#
loop_
_entity.id
_entity.type
_entity.pdbx_description
1 polymer ?
#
loop_
_entity_poly.entity_id
_entity_poly.type
_entity_poly.pdbx_seq_one_letter_code
_entity_poly.pdbx_strand_id
1 'polypeptide(L)'
;MKNFIRIILEGTYINFKRIIFASDRVTDMELRSSILEGRVLPTDKVADIACIGCAGCSNVCPTQAVEMIDLEEPVELMEGWVKTQIPVLNSEKCVNCYYCHDFCPLYALFGEAGTIHPNDVGKVESDIEKLLEKPVKISEDKLAFIAQFLADKSIIKKKTTKKSS
;
A
#
# COMPACT_ATOMS: atom_id res chain seq x y z
N MET A 1 50.65 5.27 0.96
CA MET A 1 50.66 5.90 -0.38
C MET A 1 49.95 5.07 -1.45
N LYS A 2 50.25 3.77 -1.65
CA LYS A 2 49.59 2.94 -2.69
C LYS A 2 48.05 2.94 -2.60
N ASN A 3 47.49 2.84 -1.39
CA ASN A 3 46.04 2.88 -1.20
C ASN A 3 45.43 4.24 -1.57
N PHE A 4 46.15 5.33 -1.30
CA PHE A 4 45.71 6.69 -1.62
C PHE A 4 45.70 6.93 -3.14
N ILE A 5 46.75 6.49 -3.83
CA ILE A 5 46.84 6.56 -5.31
C ILE A 5 45.73 5.71 -5.95
N ARG A 6 45.45 4.51 -5.41
CA ARG A 6 44.35 3.67 -5.90
C ARG A 6 43.00 4.37 -5.82
N ILE A 7 42.68 4.99 -4.68
CA ILE A 7 41.44 5.74 -4.48
C ILE A 7 41.32 6.88 -5.50
N ILE A 8 42.40 7.64 -5.73
CA ILE A 8 42.41 8.74 -6.71
C ILE A 8 42.15 8.21 -8.12
N LEU A 9 42.82 7.13 -8.53
CA LEU A 9 42.67 6.56 -9.87
C LEU A 9 41.27 5.96 -10.09
N GLU A 10 40.74 5.21 -9.12
CA GLU A 10 39.38 4.67 -9.18
C GLU A 10 38.34 5.78 -9.26
N GLY A 11 38.45 6.81 -8.42
CA GLY A 11 37.57 7.97 -8.44
C GLY A 11 37.64 8.77 -9.74
N THR A 12 38.85 8.95 -10.29
CA THR A 12 39.06 9.63 -11.58
C THR A 12 38.44 8.83 -12.72
N TYR A 13 38.65 7.51 -12.75
CA TYR A 13 38.09 6.63 -13.76
C TYR A 13 36.56 6.59 -13.72
N ILE A 14 35.96 6.48 -12.52
CA ILE A 14 34.50 6.52 -12.35
C ILE A 14 33.93 7.86 -12.83
N ASN A 15 34.51 8.99 -12.39
CA ASN A 15 34.04 10.31 -12.84
C ASN A 15 34.23 10.53 -14.34
N PHE A 16 35.33 10.09 -14.91
CA PHE A 16 35.55 10.13 -16.36
C PHE A 16 34.46 9.36 -17.10
N LYS A 17 34.14 8.14 -16.67
CA LYS A 17 33.04 7.36 -17.25
C LYS A 17 31.68 8.06 -17.14
N ARG A 18 31.39 8.68 -15.99
CA ARG A 18 30.15 9.44 -15.77
C ARG A 18 30.03 10.66 -16.68
N ILE A 19 31.10 11.44 -16.82
CA ILE A 19 31.11 12.69 -17.59
C ILE A 19 31.04 12.41 -19.08
N ILE A 20 31.92 11.53 -19.58
CA ILE A 20 32.09 11.29 -21.02
C ILE A 20 31.03 10.34 -21.56
N PHE A 21 30.70 9.27 -20.82
CA PHE A 21 29.81 8.21 -21.31
C PHE A 21 28.45 8.19 -20.63
N ALA A 22 28.15 9.14 -19.73
CA ALA A 22 26.89 9.18 -18.99
C ALA A 22 26.58 7.85 -18.26
N SER A 23 27.62 7.05 -17.92
CA SER A 23 27.47 5.63 -17.54
C SER A 23 26.60 5.39 -16.31
N ASP A 24 26.38 6.41 -15.48
CA ASP A 24 25.58 6.33 -14.26
C ASP A 24 24.33 7.24 -14.34
N ARG A 25 23.98 7.75 -15.52
CA ARG A 25 22.68 8.39 -15.74
C ARG A 25 21.63 7.29 -15.89
N VAL A 26 21.02 6.93 -14.77
CA VAL A 26 19.86 6.02 -14.73
C VAL A 26 18.59 6.77 -15.11
N THR A 27 18.53 7.26 -16.34
CA THR A 27 17.24 7.68 -16.93
C THR A 27 16.77 6.54 -17.80
N ASP A 28 15.69 5.89 -17.38
CA ASP A 28 14.98 4.95 -18.23
C ASP A 28 14.52 5.71 -19.49
N MET A 29 15.17 5.41 -20.62
CA MET A 29 14.93 6.12 -21.88
C MET A 29 13.56 5.79 -22.47
N GLU A 30 13.03 4.60 -22.17
CA GLU A 30 11.69 4.18 -22.57
C GLU A 30 10.63 4.93 -21.76
N LEU A 31 10.84 5.06 -20.44
CA LEU A 31 9.99 5.87 -19.59
C LEU A 31 10.06 7.34 -20.01
N ARG A 32 11.26 7.86 -20.31
CA ARG A 32 11.44 9.24 -20.79
C ARG A 32 10.69 9.47 -22.10
N SER A 33 10.80 8.58 -23.09
CA SER A 33 10.06 8.75 -24.35
C SER A 33 8.55 8.68 -24.10
N SER A 34 8.11 7.75 -23.24
CA SER A 34 6.71 7.61 -22.86
C SER A 34 6.17 8.86 -22.19
N ILE A 35 6.94 9.53 -21.31
CA ILE A 35 6.56 10.82 -20.71
C ILE A 35 6.46 11.91 -21.78
N LEU A 36 7.47 12.04 -22.64
CA LEU A 36 7.50 13.08 -23.68
C LEU A 36 6.37 12.93 -24.70
N GLU A 37 5.97 11.70 -24.98
CA GLU A 37 4.88 11.38 -25.91
C GLU A 37 3.52 11.26 -25.23
N GLY A 38 3.43 11.45 -23.90
CA GLY A 38 2.19 11.33 -23.15
C GLY A 38 1.60 9.90 -23.13
N ARG A 39 2.43 8.87 -23.34
CA ARG A 39 2.04 7.46 -23.36
C ARG A 39 2.12 6.78 -21.98
N VAL A 40 2.37 7.53 -20.90
CA VAL A 40 2.45 6.97 -19.56
C VAL A 40 1.06 6.57 -19.08
N LEU A 41 0.87 5.27 -18.87
CA LEU A 41 -0.35 4.76 -18.28
C LEU A 41 -0.21 4.78 -16.75
N PRO A 42 -1.19 5.35 -16.02
CA PRO A 42 -1.22 5.22 -14.58
C PRO A 42 -1.40 3.74 -14.24
N THR A 43 -0.60 3.27 -13.28
CA THR A 43 -0.78 1.93 -12.72
C THR A 43 -2.02 1.89 -11.84
N ASP A 44 -2.61 0.71 -11.72
CA ASP A 44 -3.65 0.49 -10.74
C ASP A 44 -3.06 0.60 -9.33
N LYS A 45 -3.76 1.32 -8.47
CA LYS A 45 -3.34 1.64 -7.10
C LYS A 45 -4.20 0.95 -6.06
N VAL A 46 -5.27 0.27 -6.46
CA VAL A 46 -6.21 -0.38 -5.56
C VAL A 46 -6.18 -1.89 -5.77
N ALA A 47 -5.80 -2.63 -4.73
CA ALA A 47 -5.88 -4.08 -4.71
C ALA A 47 -7.29 -4.53 -4.30
N ASP A 48 -8.23 -4.52 -5.26
CA ASP A 48 -9.65 -4.81 -5.00
C ASP A 48 -9.85 -6.17 -4.35
N ILE A 49 -9.14 -7.21 -4.80
CA ILE A 49 -9.24 -8.57 -4.26
C ILE A 49 -8.83 -8.60 -2.79
N ALA A 50 -7.77 -7.89 -2.43
CA ALA A 50 -7.27 -7.83 -1.05
C ALA A 50 -8.21 -7.03 -0.12
N CYS A 51 -9.01 -6.11 -0.68
CA CYS A 51 -9.86 -5.23 0.11
C CYS A 51 -10.91 -5.98 0.95
N ILE A 52 -11.00 -5.62 2.24
CA ILE A 52 -12.03 -6.12 3.16
C ILE A 52 -13.26 -5.21 3.29
N GLY A 53 -13.33 -4.08 2.58
CA GLY A 53 -14.50 -3.18 2.60
C GLY A 53 -14.74 -2.38 3.88
N CYS A 54 -13.73 -2.25 4.76
CA CYS A 54 -13.87 -1.59 6.07
C CYS A 54 -14.00 -0.04 6.05
N ALA A 55 -13.84 0.59 4.88
CA ALA A 55 -13.83 2.04 4.65
C ALA A 55 -12.81 2.88 5.47
N GLY A 56 -11.87 2.25 6.18
CA GLY A 56 -10.89 2.98 6.98
C GLY A 56 -9.98 3.91 6.16
N CYS A 57 -9.66 3.52 4.93
CA CYS A 57 -8.89 4.32 3.98
C CYS A 57 -9.61 5.60 3.53
N SER A 58 -10.94 5.58 3.40
CA SER A 58 -11.74 6.77 3.10
C SER A 58 -11.81 7.70 4.31
N ASN A 59 -12.11 7.14 5.50
CA ASN A 59 -12.25 7.90 6.74
C ASN A 59 -10.97 8.65 7.16
N VAL A 60 -9.80 8.06 6.92
CA VAL A 60 -8.51 8.65 7.32
C VAL A 60 -7.92 9.60 6.28
N CYS A 61 -8.49 9.65 5.06
CA CYS A 61 -7.92 10.43 3.97
C CYS A 61 -8.07 11.95 4.21
N PRO A 62 -6.98 12.70 4.43
CA PRO A 62 -7.07 14.13 4.77
C PRO A 62 -7.57 14.99 3.61
N THR A 63 -7.40 14.53 2.37
CA THR A 63 -7.80 15.24 1.15
C THR A 63 -9.07 14.68 0.51
N GLN A 64 -9.73 13.70 1.16
CA GLN A 64 -10.93 13.04 0.63
C GLN A 64 -10.71 12.52 -0.81
N ALA A 65 -9.51 11.97 -1.05
CA ALA A 65 -9.13 11.39 -2.33
C ALA A 65 -9.64 9.95 -2.52
N VAL A 66 -10.18 9.33 -1.45
CA VAL A 66 -10.66 7.94 -1.46
C VAL A 66 -12.16 7.95 -1.23
N GLU A 67 -12.90 7.44 -2.21
CA GLU A 67 -14.35 7.24 -2.15
C GLU A 67 -14.65 5.74 -2.08
N MET A 68 -15.67 5.34 -1.32
CA MET A 68 -16.12 3.96 -1.32
C MET A 68 -17.29 3.81 -2.29
N ILE A 69 -17.17 2.88 -3.23
CA ILE A 69 -18.24 2.52 -4.16
C ILE A 69 -18.85 1.18 -3.75
N ASP A 70 -20.15 1.06 -3.90
CA ASP A 70 -20.85 -0.19 -3.63
C ASP A 70 -20.53 -1.25 -4.70
N LEU A 71 -20.39 -2.49 -4.26
CA LEU A 71 -20.29 -3.65 -5.12
C LEU A 71 -21.69 -4.06 -5.60
N GLU A 72 -21.80 -4.49 -6.86
CA GLU A 72 -23.04 -5.06 -7.41
C GLU A 72 -23.48 -6.31 -6.62
N GLU A 73 -22.51 -7.15 -6.26
CA GLU A 73 -22.73 -8.36 -5.47
C GLU A 73 -21.87 -8.31 -4.20
N PRO A 74 -22.47 -8.30 -3.00
CA PRO A 74 -21.75 -8.39 -1.74
C PRO A 74 -20.98 -9.71 -1.64
N VAL A 75 -19.74 -9.64 -1.16
CA VAL A 75 -18.87 -10.82 -0.99
C VAL A 75 -18.71 -11.13 0.49
N GLU A 76 -19.12 -12.30 0.94
CA GLU A 76 -18.85 -12.76 2.30
C GLU A 76 -17.38 -13.20 2.42
N LEU A 77 -16.62 -12.54 3.28
CA LEU A 77 -15.20 -12.84 3.48
C LEU A 77 -14.96 -13.80 4.64
N MET A 78 -15.86 -13.78 5.62
CA MET A 78 -15.92 -14.69 6.76
C MET A 78 -17.26 -14.51 7.47
N GLU A 79 -17.61 -15.45 8.35
CA GLU A 79 -18.83 -15.38 9.15
C GLU A 79 -18.98 -14.03 9.88
N GLY A 80 -20.01 -13.27 9.50
CA GLY A 80 -20.31 -11.95 10.07
C GLY A 80 -19.51 -10.79 9.48
N TRP A 81 -18.75 -10.99 8.40
CA TRP A 81 -18.07 -9.93 7.65
C TRP A 81 -18.38 -10.02 6.15
N VAL A 82 -19.20 -9.09 5.67
CA VAL A 82 -19.59 -8.99 4.27
C VAL A 82 -18.99 -7.72 3.67
N LYS A 83 -18.20 -7.88 2.61
CA LYS A 83 -17.67 -6.79 1.81
C LYS A 83 -18.76 -6.29 0.88
N THR A 84 -19.27 -5.10 1.16
CA THR A 84 -20.30 -4.45 0.34
C THR A 84 -19.74 -3.34 -0.56
N GLN A 85 -18.54 -2.86 -0.28
CA GLN A 85 -17.96 -1.68 -0.93
C GLN A 85 -16.44 -1.82 -1.12
N ILE A 86 -15.91 -1.14 -2.14
CA ILE A 86 -14.47 -1.05 -2.45
C ILE A 86 -14.03 0.41 -2.62
N PRO A 87 -12.77 0.74 -2.30
CA PRO A 87 -12.28 2.11 -2.47
C PRO A 87 -11.91 2.43 -3.91
N VAL A 88 -12.22 3.63 -4.36
CA VAL A 88 -11.69 4.24 -5.59
C VAL A 88 -10.80 5.41 -5.20
N LEU A 89 -9.58 5.42 -5.73
CA LEU A 89 -8.60 6.49 -5.48
C LEU A 89 -8.60 7.52 -6.60
N ASN A 90 -8.93 8.77 -6.27
CA ASN A 90 -8.67 9.91 -7.13
C ASN A 90 -7.19 10.34 -7.00
N SER A 91 -6.39 10.03 -8.02
CA SER A 91 -4.95 10.35 -8.04
C SER A 91 -4.64 11.84 -8.09
N GLU A 92 -5.55 12.69 -8.57
CA GLU A 92 -5.33 14.15 -8.65
C GLU A 92 -5.49 14.83 -7.28
N LYS A 93 -6.34 14.27 -6.41
CA LYS A 93 -6.54 14.74 -5.02
C LYS A 93 -5.55 14.11 -4.04
N CYS A 94 -4.94 12.99 -4.41
CA CYS A 94 -4.04 12.26 -3.53
C CYS A 94 -2.72 13.00 -3.36
N VAL A 95 -2.29 13.18 -2.11
CA VAL A 95 -1.00 13.81 -1.75
C VAL A 95 0.05 12.79 -1.29
N ASN A 96 -0.21 11.50 -1.52
CA ASN A 96 0.69 10.38 -1.16
C ASN A 96 1.19 10.41 0.29
N CYS A 97 0.28 10.66 1.25
CA CYS A 97 0.60 10.68 2.68
C CYS A 97 0.65 9.29 3.35
N TYR A 98 0.21 8.23 2.66
CA TYR A 98 0.19 6.83 3.12
C TYR A 98 -0.75 6.48 4.29
N TYR A 99 -1.62 7.38 4.74
CA TYR A 99 -2.57 7.04 5.80
C TYR A 99 -3.53 5.90 5.39
N CYS A 100 -3.96 5.84 4.13
CA CYS A 100 -4.76 4.74 3.62
C CYS A 100 -4.08 3.37 3.72
N HIS A 101 -2.74 3.34 3.72
CA HIS A 101 -1.94 2.14 3.89
C HIS A 101 -1.73 1.83 5.37
N ASP A 102 -1.26 2.80 6.16
CA ASP A 102 -0.85 2.58 7.55
C ASP A 102 -2.02 2.21 8.47
N PHE A 103 -3.22 2.72 8.16
CA PHE A 103 -4.45 2.43 8.89
C PHE A 103 -5.27 1.29 8.27
N CYS A 104 -4.81 0.69 7.17
CA CYS A 104 -5.44 -0.49 6.62
C CYS A 104 -5.31 -1.67 7.59
N PRO A 105 -6.40 -2.37 7.98
CA PRO A 105 -6.31 -3.52 8.87
C PRO A 105 -5.39 -4.65 8.37
N LEU A 106 -5.29 -4.83 7.06
CA LEU A 106 -4.38 -5.80 6.45
C LEU A 106 -2.93 -5.53 6.85
N TYR A 107 -2.51 -4.27 6.72
CA TYR A 107 -1.18 -3.84 7.11
C TYR A 107 -1.04 -3.75 8.64
N ALA A 108 -1.95 -3.04 9.31
CA ALA A 108 -1.82 -2.73 10.72
C ALA A 108 -1.94 -3.95 11.65
N LEU A 109 -2.72 -4.97 11.24
CA LEU A 109 -2.98 -6.18 12.05
C LEU A 109 -2.19 -7.39 11.57
N PHE A 110 -2.04 -7.56 10.25
CA PHE A 110 -1.45 -8.78 9.67
C PHE A 110 -0.08 -8.54 9.02
N GLY A 111 0.37 -7.29 8.88
CA GLY A 111 1.64 -6.95 8.24
C GLY A 111 1.65 -7.20 6.73
N GLU A 112 0.47 -7.38 6.13
CA GLU A 112 0.29 -7.61 4.71
C GLU A 112 0.16 -6.28 3.96
N ALA A 113 0.30 -6.32 2.64
CA ALA A 113 0.09 -5.17 1.78
C ALA A 113 -1.32 -4.56 1.99
N GLY A 114 -1.38 -3.27 2.33
CA GLY A 114 -2.66 -2.56 2.48
C GLY A 114 -3.40 -2.40 1.16
N THR A 115 -4.72 -2.24 1.17
CA THR A 115 -5.52 -2.20 -0.07
C THR A 115 -5.12 -1.11 -1.07
N ILE A 116 -4.74 0.07 -0.59
CA ILE A 116 -4.36 1.20 -1.46
C ILE A 116 -2.84 1.37 -1.42
N HIS A 117 -2.23 1.38 -2.61
CA HIS A 117 -0.81 1.62 -2.83
C HIS A 117 -0.63 2.93 -3.62
N PRO A 118 -0.27 4.05 -2.96
CA PRO A 118 -0.07 5.32 -3.65
C PRO A 118 1.02 5.28 -4.74
N ASN A 119 2.00 4.39 -4.58
CA ASN A 119 3.05 4.10 -5.56
C ASN A 119 2.85 2.72 -6.15
N ASP A 120 3.44 2.50 -7.33
CA ASP A 120 3.49 1.17 -7.95
C ASP A 120 4.34 0.22 -7.11
N VAL A 121 3.72 -0.88 -6.69
CA VAL A 121 4.33 -1.98 -5.93
C VAL A 121 4.15 -3.32 -6.65
N GLY A 122 3.66 -3.32 -7.89
CA GLY A 122 3.29 -4.53 -8.62
C GLY A 122 1.95 -5.13 -8.20
N LYS A 123 1.69 -6.37 -8.63
CA LYS A 123 0.44 -7.08 -8.33
C LYS A 123 0.47 -7.62 -6.90
N VAL A 124 -0.56 -7.28 -6.14
CA VAL A 124 -0.77 -7.79 -4.78
C VAL A 124 -1.81 -8.89 -4.83
N GLU A 125 -1.35 -10.12 -4.70
CA GLU A 125 -2.20 -11.31 -4.55
C GLU A 125 -2.12 -11.74 -3.08
N SER A 126 -3.26 -11.76 -2.39
CA SER A 126 -3.32 -12.21 -0.99
C SER A 126 -4.59 -13.03 -0.73
N ASP A 127 -4.42 -14.13 0.01
CA ASP A 127 -5.52 -14.99 0.46
C ASP A 127 -6.17 -14.38 1.71
N ILE A 128 -7.14 -13.48 1.50
CA ILE A 128 -7.82 -12.73 2.57
C ILE A 128 -8.51 -13.64 3.59
N GLU A 129 -9.19 -14.70 3.15
CA GLU A 129 -9.90 -15.63 4.03
C GLU A 129 -8.95 -16.25 5.08
N LYS A 130 -7.81 -16.77 4.62
CA LYS A 130 -6.78 -17.36 5.49
C LYS A 130 -6.19 -16.33 6.46
N LEU A 131 -6.09 -15.07 6.06
CA LEU A 131 -5.58 -14.00 6.91
C LEU A 131 -6.56 -13.67 8.04
N LEU A 132 -7.85 -13.57 7.74
CA LEU A 132 -8.90 -13.25 8.72
C LEU A 132 -9.18 -14.35 9.75
N GLU A 133 -8.75 -15.59 9.47
CA GLU A 133 -8.79 -16.69 10.44
C GLU A 133 -7.70 -16.61 11.52
N LYS A 134 -6.56 -15.98 11.20
CA LYS A 134 -5.40 -15.91 12.10
C LYS A 134 -5.74 -15.12 13.37
N PRO A 135 -5.28 -15.59 14.55
CA PRO A 135 -5.51 -14.87 15.80
C PRO A 135 -4.70 -13.57 15.84
N VAL A 136 -5.38 -12.45 16.03
CA VAL A 136 -4.79 -11.11 16.09
C VAL A 136 -4.14 -10.88 17.47
N LYS A 137 -2.81 -10.97 17.55
CA LYS A 137 -2.02 -10.70 18.77
C LYS A 137 -1.56 -9.24 18.82
N ILE A 138 -2.42 -8.35 19.30
CA ILE A 138 -2.13 -6.90 19.41
C ILE A 138 -2.48 -6.40 20.82
N SER A 139 -1.79 -5.37 21.30
CA SER A 139 -2.17 -4.64 22.53
C SER A 139 -3.59 -4.07 22.40
N GLU A 140 -4.29 -3.93 23.52
CA GLU A 140 -5.67 -3.43 23.53
C GLU A 140 -5.73 -1.95 23.10
N ASP A 141 -4.72 -1.15 23.46
CA ASP A 141 -4.63 0.27 23.09
C ASP A 141 -4.52 0.48 21.57
N LYS A 142 -3.66 -0.30 20.89
CA LYS A 142 -3.49 -0.19 19.44
C LYS A 142 -4.75 -0.67 18.71
N LEU A 143 -5.45 -1.66 19.26
CA LEU A 143 -6.74 -2.12 18.73
C LEU A 143 -7.81 -1.04 18.87
N ALA A 144 -7.90 -0.38 20.03
CA ALA A 144 -8.84 0.70 20.29
C ALA A 144 -8.58 1.91 19.38
N PHE A 145 -7.31 2.24 19.13
CA PHE A 145 -6.92 3.30 18.21
C PHE A 145 -7.37 3.00 16.77
N ILE A 146 -7.05 1.81 16.24
CA ILE A 146 -7.45 1.43 14.88
C ILE A 146 -8.98 1.39 14.75
N ALA A 147 -9.68 0.90 15.77
CA ALA A 147 -11.14 0.82 15.81
C ALA A 147 -11.85 2.17 15.66
N GLN A 148 -11.19 3.29 15.93
CA GLN A 148 -11.75 4.64 15.75
C GLN A 148 -11.93 4.97 14.26
N PHE A 149 -11.15 4.35 13.38
CA PHE A 149 -11.12 4.65 11.95
C PHE A 149 -11.90 3.65 11.11
N LEU A 150 -12.29 2.49 11.67
CA LEU A 150 -13.05 1.45 10.97
C LEU A 150 -14.55 1.74 11.00
N ALA A 151 -15.21 1.64 9.84
CA ALA A 151 -16.67 1.70 9.76
C ALA A 151 -17.31 0.42 10.32
N ASP A 152 -16.71 -0.75 10.04
CA ASP A 152 -17.14 -2.05 10.57
C ASP A 152 -16.18 -2.55 11.66
N LYS A 153 -16.74 -2.89 12.83
CA LYS A 153 -16.01 -3.33 14.04
C LYS A 153 -15.99 -4.85 14.21
N SER A 154 -16.45 -5.62 13.25
CA SER A 154 -16.65 -7.08 13.41
C SER A 154 -15.34 -7.87 13.61
N ILE A 155 -14.21 -7.43 13.03
CA ILE A 155 -12.86 -7.97 13.30
C ILE A 155 -12.48 -7.89 14.79
N ILE A 156 -12.91 -6.84 15.49
CA ILE A 156 -12.62 -6.63 16.91
C ILE A 156 -13.40 -7.63 17.77
N LYS A 157 -14.68 -7.88 17.41
CA LYS A 157 -15.57 -8.78 18.17
C LYS A 157 -15.05 -10.22 18.22
N LYS A 158 -14.38 -10.71 17.17
CA LYS A 158 -13.80 -12.07 17.11
C LYS A 158 -12.60 -12.26 18.08
N LYS A 159 -11.87 -11.19 18.41
CA LYS A 159 -10.81 -11.26 19.43
C LYS A 159 -11.41 -11.44 20.83
N THR A 160 -12.51 -10.75 21.12
CA THR A 160 -13.19 -10.86 22.42
C THR A 160 -13.81 -12.23 22.64
N THR A 161 -14.38 -12.87 21.62
CA THR A 161 -15.00 -14.20 21.74
C THR A 161 -13.97 -15.32 21.94
N LYS A 162 -12.77 -15.23 21.34
CA LYS A 162 -11.66 -16.17 21.59
C LYS A 162 -11.00 -16.01 22.97
N LYS A 163 -11.21 -14.91 23.69
CA LYS A 163 -10.69 -14.70 25.06
C LYS A 163 -11.60 -15.34 26.12
N SER A 164 -12.83 -15.69 25.78
CA SER A 164 -13.84 -16.29 26.65
C SER A 164 -13.99 -17.82 26.46
N SER A 165 -12.97 -18.47 25.87
CA SER A 165 -12.91 -19.93 25.66
C SER A 165 -11.61 -20.49 26.22
#